data_AF-B4CY35-F1
#
_entry.id   AF-B4CY35-F1
#
_cell.length_a   1.000
_cell.length_b   1.000
_cell.length_c   1.000
_cell.angle_alpha   90.00
_cell.angle_beta   90.00
_cell.angle_gamma   90.00
#
_symmetry.space_group_name_H-M   'P 1'
#
loop_
_entity.id
_entity.type
_entity.pdbx_description
1 polymer ?
#
loop_
_entity_poly.entity_id
_entity_poly.type
_entity_poly.pdbx_seq_one_letter_code
_entity_poly.pdbx_strand_id
1 'polypeptide(L)'
;MLKQAVGYIVDGQGPDGGWMYGYDKTESDTSVSGWQIQALKAAHVSGLDIAGVHATLDKAMDNLERVRGRNGGFGYRNAAQEKYSLTGIGVLCTYFWKQEKSKLVRDGIEYIMEHTTKRSLKDLYFPVDYADDKADLYAWYYDTLACAYVGGSAWNTWNRLIQRELVHNQSADGSWPVLSGKSAGGDLQRSTNITGQLYRTNLCILMLEVYYRYKYRISD
;
A
#
# COMPACT_ATOMS: atom_id res chain seq x y z
N MET A 1 26.85 -1.62 5.92
CA MET A 1 25.68 -2.40 5.45
C MET A 1 24.45 -1.53 5.22
N LEU A 2 23.76 -0.98 6.24
CA LEU A 2 22.53 -0.18 6.02
C LEU A 2 22.75 1.04 5.10
N LYS A 3 23.78 1.85 5.34
CA LYS A 3 24.11 3.00 4.47
C LYS A 3 24.38 2.61 3.01
N GLN A 4 25.00 1.45 2.78
CA GLN A 4 25.25 0.93 1.43
C GLN A 4 23.95 0.48 0.77
N ALA A 5 23.10 -0.28 1.49
CA ALA A 5 21.80 -0.71 0.99
C ALA A 5 20.92 0.48 0.58
N VAL A 6 20.87 1.51 1.41
CA VAL A 6 20.14 2.76 1.10
C VAL A 6 20.77 3.51 -0.07
N GLY A 7 22.11 3.54 -0.15
CA GLY A 7 22.83 4.08 -1.31
C GLY A 7 22.40 3.43 -2.62
N TYR A 8 22.27 2.10 -2.67
CA TYR A 8 21.76 1.40 -3.86
C TYR A 8 20.34 1.84 -4.25
N ILE A 9 19.47 2.12 -3.27
CA ILE A 9 18.11 2.60 -3.54
C ILE A 9 18.16 4.03 -4.12
N VAL A 10 18.98 4.91 -3.53
CA VAL A 10 19.19 6.29 -4.01
C VAL A 10 19.71 6.29 -5.45
N ASP A 11 20.77 5.52 -5.71
CA ASP A 11 21.41 5.43 -7.03
C ASP A 11 20.50 4.77 -8.09
N GLY A 12 19.62 3.88 -7.65
CA GLY A 12 18.66 3.15 -8.47
C GLY A 12 17.42 3.95 -8.87
N GLN A 13 17.23 5.18 -8.39
CA GLN A 13 16.07 5.99 -8.75
C GLN A 13 16.11 6.39 -10.23
N GLY A 14 14.98 6.19 -10.91
CA GLY A 14 14.79 6.54 -12.31
C GLY A 14 14.69 8.06 -12.56
N PRO A 15 14.75 8.48 -13.83
CA PRO A 15 14.58 9.88 -14.20
C PRO A 15 13.21 10.43 -13.82
N ASP A 16 12.18 9.58 -13.82
CA ASP A 16 10.79 9.89 -13.46
C ASP A 16 10.50 9.89 -11.95
N GLY A 17 11.53 9.74 -11.12
CA GLY A 17 11.45 9.75 -9.65
C GLY A 17 11.04 8.42 -9.02
N GLY A 18 10.71 7.40 -9.81
CA GLY A 18 10.31 6.09 -9.31
C GLY A 18 11.40 5.03 -9.46
N TRP A 19 11.01 3.78 -9.27
CA TRP A 19 11.87 2.60 -9.39
C TRP A 19 11.19 1.49 -10.20
N MET A 20 12.03 0.68 -10.84
CA MET A 20 11.65 -0.55 -11.52
C MET A 20 12.47 -1.72 -10.96
N TYR A 21 11.99 -2.94 -11.19
CA TYR A 21 12.69 -4.17 -10.82
C TYR A 21 14.14 -4.17 -11.29
N GLY A 22 15.04 -4.69 -10.45
CA GLY A 22 16.47 -4.72 -10.73
C GLY A 22 17.14 -3.34 -10.79
N TYR A 23 16.47 -2.28 -10.33
CA TYR A 23 16.92 -0.89 -10.49
C TYR A 23 17.15 -0.49 -11.95
N ASP A 24 16.38 -1.10 -12.87
CA ASP A 24 16.29 -0.59 -14.22
C ASP A 24 15.76 0.85 -14.18
N LYS A 25 16.33 1.73 -14.99
CA LYS A 25 15.98 3.15 -15.07
C LYS A 25 14.99 3.44 -16.20
N THR A 26 14.26 2.41 -16.63
CA THR A 26 13.08 2.48 -17.50
C THR A 26 11.87 3.06 -16.75
N GLU A 27 10.71 3.10 -17.39
CA GLU A 27 9.47 3.58 -16.77
C GLU A 27 9.21 2.83 -15.45
N SER A 28 9.13 3.57 -14.35
CA SER A 28 8.91 2.99 -13.02
C SER A 28 7.50 2.43 -12.82
N ASP A 29 7.32 1.59 -11.80
CA ASP A 29 5.98 1.26 -11.29
C ASP A 29 5.78 1.65 -9.83
N THR A 30 4.51 1.87 -9.50
CA THR A 30 4.06 2.27 -8.17
C THR A 30 4.32 1.21 -7.09
N SER A 31 4.32 -0.08 -7.42
CA SER A 31 4.56 -1.13 -6.43
C SER A 31 6.01 -1.14 -5.93
N VAL A 32 6.98 -1.22 -6.86
CA VAL A 32 8.41 -1.19 -6.56
C VAL A 32 8.79 0.17 -5.98
N SER A 33 8.28 1.27 -6.56
CA SER A 33 8.54 2.61 -6.03
C SER A 33 8.06 2.75 -4.60
N GLY A 34 6.87 2.24 -4.29
CA GLY A 34 6.35 2.27 -2.92
C GLY A 34 7.20 1.47 -1.93
N TRP A 35 7.81 0.34 -2.32
CA TRP A 35 8.75 -0.38 -1.45
C TRP A 35 10.01 0.45 -1.17
N GLN A 36 10.54 1.10 -2.21
CA GLN A 36 11.73 1.95 -2.07
C GLN A 36 11.47 3.18 -1.22
N ILE A 37 10.32 3.84 -1.38
CA ILE A 37 9.94 5.01 -0.57
C ILE A 37 9.82 4.62 0.91
N GLN A 38 9.23 3.46 1.23
CA GLN A 38 9.15 2.99 2.61
C GLN A 38 10.55 2.72 3.22
N ALA A 39 11.45 2.11 2.45
CA ALA A 39 12.83 1.89 2.88
C ALA A 39 13.58 3.21 3.11
N LEU A 40 13.43 4.18 2.20
CA LEU A 40 14.01 5.52 2.32
C LEU A 40 13.41 6.29 3.50
N LYS A 41 12.10 6.16 3.75
CA LYS A 41 11.48 6.76 4.94
C LYS A 41 12.04 6.16 6.23
N ALA A 42 12.20 4.84 6.30
CA ALA A 42 12.83 4.17 7.43
C ALA A 42 14.27 4.66 7.64
N ALA A 43 15.03 4.82 6.56
CA ALA A 43 16.37 5.40 6.59
C ALA A 43 16.36 6.85 7.11
N HIS A 44 15.42 7.68 6.66
CA HIS A 44 15.29 9.05 7.12
C HIS A 44 14.98 9.15 8.62
N VAL A 45 14.03 8.36 9.13
CA VAL A 45 13.67 8.40 10.57
C VAL A 45 14.69 7.72 11.47
N SER A 46 15.66 7.00 10.91
CA SER A 46 16.76 6.40 11.69
C SER A 46 17.75 7.44 12.24
N GLY A 47 17.76 8.67 11.72
CA GLY A 47 18.70 9.72 12.12
C GLY A 47 20.14 9.48 11.67
N LEU A 48 20.38 8.55 10.73
CA LEU A 48 21.71 8.21 10.23
C LEU A 48 22.27 9.17 9.16
N ASP A 49 21.50 10.19 8.78
CA ASP A 49 21.81 11.23 7.79
C ASP A 49 22.50 10.69 6.53
N ILE A 50 21.83 9.73 5.89
CA ILE A 50 22.34 9.09 4.68
C ILE A 50 22.15 10.05 3.50
N ALA A 51 23.24 10.35 2.80
CA ALA A 51 23.25 11.26 1.68
C ALA A 51 22.25 10.85 0.58
N GLY A 52 21.61 11.84 -0.05
CA GLY A 52 20.65 11.64 -1.13
C GLY A 52 19.22 11.31 -0.69
N VAL A 53 19.01 10.68 0.47
CA VAL A 53 17.69 10.20 0.92
C VAL A 53 16.59 11.27 0.84
N HIS A 54 16.85 12.48 1.33
CA HIS A 54 15.85 13.55 1.30
C HIS A 54 15.48 13.96 -0.13
N ALA A 55 16.48 14.22 -0.98
CA ALA A 55 16.27 14.62 -2.37
C ALA A 55 15.57 13.51 -3.18
N THR A 56 15.94 12.26 -2.93
CA THR A 56 15.31 11.07 -3.52
C THR A 56 13.85 10.95 -3.11
N LEU A 57 13.51 11.18 -1.83
CA LEU A 57 12.13 11.18 -1.35
C LEU A 57 11.31 12.33 -1.92
N ASP A 58 11.89 13.52 -2.08
CA ASP A 58 11.21 14.63 -2.74
C ASP A 58 10.87 14.30 -4.20
N LYS A 59 11.84 13.79 -4.96
CA LYS A 59 11.63 13.39 -6.36
C LYS A 59 10.63 12.22 -6.50
N ALA A 60 10.56 11.35 -5.50
CA ALA A 60 9.58 10.27 -5.49
C ALA A 60 8.13 10.79 -5.40
N MET A 61 7.90 11.99 -4.85
CA MET A 61 6.56 12.57 -4.84
C MET A 61 6.14 13.07 -6.22
N ASP A 62 7.09 13.52 -7.06
CA ASP A 62 6.81 13.85 -8.46
C ASP A 62 6.35 12.60 -9.23
N ASN A 63 6.96 11.45 -8.93
CA ASN A 63 6.53 10.16 -9.48
C ASN A 63 5.10 9.80 -9.07
N LEU A 64 4.79 9.94 -7.77
CA LEU A 64 3.46 9.66 -7.24
C LEU A 64 2.38 10.60 -7.81
N GLU A 65 2.70 11.87 -8.06
CA GLU A 65 1.82 12.78 -8.80
C GLU A 65 1.65 12.32 -10.27
N ARG A 66 2.74 11.91 -10.94
CA ARG A 66 2.71 11.45 -12.33
C ARG A 66 1.79 10.25 -12.55
N VAL A 67 1.71 9.34 -11.59
CA VAL A 67 0.84 8.16 -11.66
C VAL A 67 -0.56 8.41 -11.07
N ARG A 68 -0.84 9.59 -10.51
CA ARG A 68 -2.16 9.91 -9.95
C ARG A 68 -3.21 9.95 -11.05
N GLY A 69 -4.20 9.07 -10.94
CA GLY A 69 -5.34 9.00 -11.82
C GLY A 69 -6.34 10.13 -11.61
N ARG A 70 -7.27 10.27 -12.55
CA ARG A 70 -8.24 11.37 -12.57
C ARG A 70 -9.23 11.31 -11.39
N ASN A 71 -9.48 10.13 -10.84
CA ASN A 71 -10.41 9.94 -9.74
C ASN A 71 -9.72 9.95 -8.37
N GLY A 72 -8.41 10.23 -8.34
CA GLY A 72 -7.63 10.28 -7.09
C GLY A 72 -6.91 8.98 -6.75
N GLY A 73 -7.15 7.88 -7.47
CA GLY A 73 -6.42 6.64 -7.30
C GLY A 73 -4.99 6.74 -7.84
N PHE A 74 -4.15 5.76 -7.50
CA PHE A 74 -2.79 5.66 -8.04
C PHE A 74 -2.73 4.60 -9.14
N GLY A 75 -2.14 4.95 -10.26
CA GLY A 75 -1.95 4.04 -11.38
C GLY A 75 -0.72 3.15 -11.26
N TYR A 76 -0.62 2.13 -12.12
CA TYR A 76 0.53 1.22 -12.09
C TYR A 76 1.80 1.84 -12.68
N ARG A 77 1.75 2.26 -13.96
CA ARG A 77 2.87 2.95 -14.63
C ARG A 77 2.60 4.42 -14.90
N ASN A 78 1.33 4.79 -15.02
CA ASN A 78 0.88 6.15 -15.36
C ASN A 78 -0.58 6.36 -14.91
N ALA A 79 -1.03 7.61 -14.96
CA ALA A 79 -2.36 8.05 -14.53
C ALA A 79 -3.55 7.34 -15.23
N ALA A 80 -3.37 6.81 -16.45
CA ALA A 80 -4.43 6.09 -17.16
C ALA A 80 -4.61 4.65 -16.68
N GLN A 81 -3.65 4.11 -15.92
CA GLN A 81 -3.66 2.77 -15.36
C GLN A 81 -4.03 2.77 -13.87
N GLU A 82 -4.93 3.67 -13.46
CA GLU A 82 -5.46 3.78 -12.09
C GLU A 82 -5.87 2.41 -11.55
N LYS A 83 -5.38 2.05 -10.36
CA LYS A 83 -5.56 0.70 -9.80
C LYS A 83 -5.86 0.75 -8.32
N TYR A 84 -7.00 0.18 -7.93
CA TYR A 84 -7.41 0.05 -6.53
C TYR A 84 -6.29 -0.53 -5.66
N SER A 85 -5.69 -1.66 -6.08
CA SER A 85 -4.65 -2.35 -5.32
C SER A 85 -3.35 -1.59 -5.09
N LEU A 86 -3.16 -0.43 -5.75
CA LEU A 86 -1.96 0.41 -5.62
C LEU A 86 -2.26 1.76 -4.96
N THR A 87 -3.53 2.07 -4.70
CA THR A 87 -3.91 3.36 -4.14
C THR A 87 -3.45 3.49 -2.69
N GLY A 88 -3.64 2.47 -1.85
CA GLY A 88 -3.16 2.48 -0.47
C GLY A 88 -1.64 2.74 -0.35
N ILE A 89 -0.80 2.11 -1.18
CA ILE A 89 0.66 2.31 -1.12
C ILE A 89 1.05 3.72 -1.57
N GLY A 90 0.38 4.27 -2.58
CA GLY A 90 0.58 5.65 -3.02
C GLY A 90 0.20 6.67 -1.94
N VAL A 91 -0.94 6.47 -1.27
CA VAL A 91 -1.38 7.29 -0.14
C VAL A 91 -0.38 7.19 1.02
N LEU A 92 -0.01 5.99 1.43
CA LEU A 92 0.92 5.75 2.53
C LEU A 92 2.27 6.45 2.29
N CYS A 93 2.84 6.25 1.10
CA CYS A 93 4.12 6.84 0.72
C CYS A 93 4.04 8.37 0.66
N THR A 94 2.95 8.92 0.11
CA THR A 94 2.71 10.37 0.12
C THR A 94 2.61 10.89 1.55
N TYR A 95 1.83 10.21 2.40
CA TYR A 95 1.62 10.60 3.79
C TYR A 95 2.95 10.62 4.56
N PHE A 96 3.81 9.63 4.37
CA PHE A 96 5.12 9.56 5.03
C PHE A 96 6.01 10.77 4.79
N TRP A 97 5.85 11.45 3.65
CA TRP A 97 6.70 12.56 3.27
C TRP A 97 6.00 13.92 3.31
N LYS A 98 4.76 14.01 2.83
CA LYS A 98 3.98 15.25 2.71
C LYS A 98 2.82 15.36 3.72
N GLN A 99 2.57 14.32 4.51
CA GLN A 99 1.56 14.29 5.59
C GLN A 99 0.12 14.53 5.08
N GLU A 100 -0.84 14.71 6.00
CA GLU A 100 -2.29 14.70 5.72
C GLU A 100 -2.80 15.85 4.85
N LYS A 101 -2.06 16.96 4.78
CA LYS A 101 -2.47 18.15 4.00
C LYS A 101 -2.27 17.98 2.50
N SER A 102 -1.58 16.93 2.06
CA SER A 102 -1.41 16.64 0.64
C SER A 102 -2.74 16.29 -0.03
N LYS A 103 -2.99 16.86 -1.21
CA LYS A 103 -4.17 16.52 -2.03
C LYS A 103 -4.15 15.04 -2.45
N LEU A 104 -2.97 14.49 -2.71
CA LEU A 104 -2.78 13.07 -3.05
C LEU A 104 -3.27 12.13 -1.95
N VAL A 105 -3.05 12.50 -0.69
CA VAL A 105 -3.54 11.72 0.45
C VAL A 105 -5.06 11.79 0.52
N ARG A 106 -5.65 13.00 0.44
CA ARG A 106 -7.11 13.17 0.53
C ARG A 106 -7.83 12.44 -0.58
N ASP A 107 -7.42 12.67 -1.82
CA ASP A 107 -8.06 12.10 -3.00
C ASP A 107 -7.92 10.57 -3.03
N GLY A 108 -6.76 10.04 -2.61
CA GLY A 108 -6.56 8.59 -2.55
C GLY A 108 -7.38 7.92 -1.45
N ILE A 109 -7.55 8.55 -0.28
CA ILE A 109 -8.44 8.03 0.77
C ILE A 109 -9.90 8.06 0.32
N GLU A 110 -10.33 9.16 -0.32
CA GLU A 110 -11.67 9.24 -0.89
C GLU A 110 -11.89 8.14 -1.93
N TYR A 111 -10.93 7.93 -2.83
CA TYR A 111 -10.95 6.84 -3.79
C TYR A 111 -11.12 5.46 -3.10
N ILE A 112 -10.28 5.14 -2.10
CA ILE A 112 -10.37 3.86 -1.37
C ILE A 112 -11.75 3.70 -0.74
N MET A 113 -12.25 4.72 -0.03
CA MET A 113 -13.55 4.64 0.65
C MET A 113 -14.71 4.50 -0.32
N GLU A 114 -14.72 5.25 -1.42
CA GLU A 114 -15.75 5.15 -2.44
C GLU A 114 -15.78 3.76 -3.07
N HIS A 115 -14.62 3.27 -3.53
CA HIS A 115 -14.50 1.98 -4.20
C HIS A 115 -14.79 0.82 -3.24
N THR A 116 -14.59 0.99 -1.93
CA THR A 116 -14.88 -0.03 -0.91
C THR A 116 -16.35 -0.06 -0.47
N THR A 117 -17.03 1.09 -0.46
CA THR A 117 -18.34 1.22 0.20
C THR A 117 -19.50 1.50 -0.76
N LYS A 118 -19.25 2.08 -1.94
CA LYS A 118 -20.30 2.44 -2.90
C LYS A 118 -20.56 1.30 -3.88
N ARG A 119 -21.48 0.41 -3.52
CA ARG A 119 -21.96 -0.70 -4.40
C ARG A 119 -22.43 -0.24 -5.78
N SER A 120 -22.89 1.01 -5.92
CA SER A 120 -23.28 1.61 -7.19
C SER A 120 -22.16 1.71 -8.22
N LEU A 121 -20.89 1.57 -7.82
CA LEU A 121 -19.72 1.58 -8.70
C LEU A 121 -19.52 0.29 -9.52
N LYS A 122 -20.31 -0.77 -9.26
CA LYS A 122 -20.32 -2.02 -10.03
C LYS A 122 -18.92 -2.64 -10.19
N ASP A 123 -18.33 -2.57 -11.38
CA ASP A 123 -17.02 -3.15 -11.67
C ASP A 123 -15.89 -2.48 -10.89
N LEU A 124 -16.09 -1.22 -10.50
CA LEU A 124 -15.18 -0.45 -9.65
C LEU A 124 -15.54 -0.55 -8.15
N TYR A 125 -16.48 -1.40 -7.76
CA TYR A 125 -16.72 -1.75 -6.36
C TYR A 125 -15.79 -2.89 -5.94
N PHE A 126 -14.99 -2.66 -4.89
CA PHE A 126 -14.01 -3.58 -4.30
C PHE A 126 -14.33 -3.79 -2.82
N PRO A 127 -15.27 -4.69 -2.48
CA PRO A 127 -15.65 -4.90 -1.09
C PRO A 127 -14.48 -5.51 -0.28
N VAL A 128 -14.45 -5.17 1.00
CA VAL A 128 -13.70 -5.94 2.00
C VAL A 128 -14.56 -7.14 2.40
N ASP A 129 -14.45 -8.19 1.59
CA ASP A 129 -15.14 -9.48 1.73
C ASP A 129 -14.18 -10.57 1.25
N TYR A 130 -13.83 -11.50 2.13
CA TYR A 130 -12.83 -12.54 1.83
C TYR A 130 -13.27 -13.51 0.73
N ALA A 131 -14.58 -13.72 0.58
CA ALA A 131 -15.14 -14.65 -0.39
C ALA A 131 -15.36 -14.02 -1.78
N ASP A 132 -15.28 -12.69 -1.88
CA ASP A 132 -15.51 -11.95 -3.12
C ASP A 132 -14.41 -12.20 -4.17
N ASP A 133 -14.78 -12.15 -5.44
CA ASP A 133 -13.87 -12.38 -6.57
C ASP A 133 -12.89 -11.21 -6.80
N LYS A 134 -13.05 -10.10 -6.07
CA LYS A 134 -12.13 -8.98 -6.04
C LYS A 134 -11.34 -8.86 -4.74
N ALA A 135 -11.45 -9.84 -3.83
CA ALA A 135 -10.66 -9.89 -2.61
C ALA A 135 -9.15 -9.80 -2.93
N ASP A 136 -8.45 -8.90 -2.24
CA ASP A 136 -7.04 -8.61 -2.48
C ASP A 136 -6.35 -8.23 -1.15
N LEU A 137 -5.61 -9.17 -0.55
CA LEU A 137 -4.88 -8.93 0.69
C LEU A 137 -3.73 -7.92 0.54
N TYR A 138 -3.17 -7.77 -0.66
CA TYR A 138 -2.12 -6.78 -0.91
C TYR A 138 -2.71 -5.37 -0.88
N ALA A 139 -3.83 -5.18 -1.59
CA ALA A 139 -4.61 -3.95 -1.52
C ALA A 139 -5.00 -3.66 -0.07
N TRP A 140 -5.62 -4.64 0.60
CA TRP A 140 -6.11 -4.44 1.96
C TRP A 140 -5.01 -4.11 2.95
N TYR A 141 -3.82 -4.71 2.82
CA TYR A 141 -2.68 -4.38 3.67
C TYR A 141 -2.31 -2.91 3.55
N TYR A 142 -2.16 -2.40 2.33
CA TYR A 142 -1.78 -1.01 2.11
C TYR A 142 -2.91 -0.03 2.40
N ASP A 143 -4.16 -0.38 2.09
CA ASP A 143 -5.33 0.44 2.42
C ASP A 143 -5.53 0.52 3.95
N THR A 144 -5.24 -0.57 4.68
CA THR A 144 -5.23 -0.58 6.16
C THR A 144 -4.21 0.41 6.68
N LEU A 145 -2.97 0.38 6.17
CA LEU A 145 -1.94 1.32 6.58
C LEU A 145 -2.31 2.77 6.22
N ALA A 146 -2.77 3.01 4.99
CA ALA A 146 -3.18 4.34 4.55
C ALA A 146 -4.30 4.92 5.43
N CYS A 147 -5.37 4.14 5.64
CA CYS A 147 -6.50 4.56 6.48
C CYS A 147 -6.06 4.75 7.93
N ALA A 148 -5.24 3.86 8.49
CA ALA A 148 -4.75 3.98 9.86
C ALA A 148 -3.87 5.23 10.07
N TYR A 149 -3.01 5.56 9.11
CA TYR A 149 -2.15 6.75 9.20
C TYR A 149 -2.94 8.05 9.07
N VAL A 150 -3.99 8.07 8.26
CA VAL A 150 -4.88 9.23 8.11
C VAL A 150 -5.84 9.35 9.30
N GLY A 151 -6.29 8.23 9.86
CA GLY A 151 -7.20 8.20 11.01
C GLY A 151 -8.65 8.57 10.66
N GLY A 152 -9.38 9.02 11.67
CA GLY A 152 -10.73 9.57 11.52
C GLY A 152 -11.77 8.59 10.95
N SER A 153 -12.72 9.11 10.17
CA SER A 153 -13.85 8.34 9.63
C SER A 153 -13.42 7.24 8.65
N ALA A 154 -12.35 7.48 7.88
CA ALA A 154 -11.77 6.51 6.97
C ALA A 154 -11.24 5.30 7.76
N TRP A 155 -10.42 5.53 8.80
CA TRP A 155 -9.95 4.47 9.67
C TRP A 155 -11.09 3.74 10.36
N ASN A 156 -12.03 4.47 10.96
CA ASN A 156 -13.15 3.85 11.68
C ASN A 156 -13.98 2.92 10.79
N THR A 157 -14.20 3.30 9.54
CA THR A 157 -14.95 2.48 8.58
C THR A 157 -14.15 1.28 8.11
N TRP A 158 -12.92 1.53 7.63
CA TRP A 158 -12.02 0.48 7.16
C TRP A 158 -11.76 -0.58 8.24
N ASN A 159 -11.43 -0.12 9.45
CA ASN A 159 -11.11 -0.96 10.60
C ASN A 159 -12.23 -1.94 10.94
N ARG A 160 -13.49 -1.49 10.94
CA ARG A 160 -14.64 -2.37 11.20
C ARG A 160 -14.78 -3.46 10.14
N LEU A 161 -14.56 -3.11 8.87
CA LEU A 161 -14.66 -4.07 7.77
C LEU A 161 -13.54 -5.11 7.84
N ILE A 162 -12.28 -4.66 7.92
CA ILE A 162 -11.13 -5.54 7.85
C ILE A 162 -11.02 -6.45 9.09
N GLN A 163 -11.29 -5.94 10.31
CA GLN A 163 -11.27 -6.78 11.51
C GLN A 163 -12.27 -7.94 11.41
N ARG A 164 -13.48 -7.65 10.91
CA ARG A 164 -14.51 -8.68 10.73
C ARG A 164 -14.04 -9.78 9.79
N GLU A 165 -13.54 -9.40 8.62
CA GLU A 165 -13.09 -10.37 7.61
C GLU A 165 -11.88 -11.18 8.07
N LEU A 166 -10.88 -10.53 8.70
CA LEU A 166 -9.67 -11.24 9.12
C LEU A 166 -9.94 -12.21 10.26
N VAL A 167 -10.73 -11.83 11.27
CA VAL A 167 -11.06 -12.71 12.41
C VAL A 167 -11.97 -13.85 11.96
N HIS A 168 -12.96 -13.58 11.11
CA HIS A 168 -13.90 -14.61 10.64
C HIS A 168 -13.22 -15.68 9.79
N ASN A 169 -12.24 -15.31 8.98
CA ASN A 169 -11.59 -16.21 8.02
C ASN A 169 -10.29 -16.84 8.54
N GLN A 170 -9.92 -16.63 9.81
CA GLN A 170 -8.74 -17.29 10.39
C GLN A 170 -9.02 -18.79 10.59
N SER A 171 -8.18 -19.64 10.01
CA SER A 171 -8.22 -21.09 10.18
C SER A 171 -7.79 -21.49 11.59
N ALA A 172 -8.16 -22.70 12.03
CA ALA A 172 -7.81 -23.23 13.35
C ALA A 172 -6.29 -23.35 13.59
N ASP A 173 -5.49 -23.49 12.53
CA ASP A 173 -4.03 -23.50 12.60
C ASP A 173 -3.40 -22.10 12.62
N GLY A 174 -4.23 -21.05 12.61
CA GLY A 174 -3.81 -19.65 12.60
C GLY A 174 -3.53 -19.08 11.22
N SER A 175 -3.63 -19.87 10.14
CA SER A 175 -3.44 -19.43 8.76
C SER A 175 -4.72 -18.86 8.14
N TRP A 176 -4.63 -18.38 6.88
CA TRP A 176 -5.77 -17.87 6.13
C TRP A 176 -5.96 -18.63 4.80
N PRO A 177 -7.22 -18.94 4.41
CA PRO A 177 -7.52 -19.76 3.23
C PRO A 177 -7.19 -19.04 1.92
N VAL A 178 -7.17 -19.78 0.80
CA VAL A 178 -6.93 -19.17 -0.52
C VAL A 178 -8.02 -18.14 -0.86
N LEU A 179 -7.62 -17.05 -1.52
CA LEU A 179 -8.58 -16.06 -2.01
C LEU A 179 -9.11 -16.45 -3.40
N SER A 180 -10.32 -15.99 -3.73
CA SER A 180 -10.87 -16.09 -5.09
C SER A 180 -10.32 -15.00 -6.01
N GLY A 181 -9.93 -13.84 -5.45
CA GLY A 181 -9.60 -12.66 -6.22
C GLY A 181 -8.22 -12.61 -6.89
N LYS A 182 -8.10 -11.69 -7.86
CA LYS A 182 -6.93 -11.51 -8.72
C LYS A 182 -6.24 -10.17 -8.42
N SER A 183 -5.28 -10.24 -7.52
CA SER A 183 -4.57 -9.09 -6.96
C SER A 183 -3.20 -8.79 -7.58
N ALA A 184 -2.57 -7.70 -7.17
CA ALA A 184 -1.13 -7.55 -7.31
C ALA A 184 -0.41 -8.66 -6.51
N GLY A 185 0.30 -9.56 -7.21
CA GLY A 185 0.85 -10.80 -6.63
C GLY A 185 -0.06 -12.03 -6.76
N GLY A 186 -1.10 -11.95 -7.61
CA GLY A 186 -2.27 -12.84 -7.71
C GLY A 186 -2.08 -14.35 -7.86
N ASP A 187 -0.85 -14.87 -7.91
CA ASP A 187 -0.63 -16.31 -7.82
C ASP A 187 -0.36 -16.78 -6.39
N LEU A 188 0.31 -15.98 -5.56
CA LEU A 188 0.60 -16.36 -4.18
C LEU A 188 -0.66 -16.37 -3.30
N GLN A 189 -1.58 -15.42 -3.51
CA GLN A 189 -2.81 -15.35 -2.74
C GLN A 189 -3.78 -16.52 -3.04
N ARG A 190 -3.67 -17.13 -4.22
CA ARG A 190 -4.49 -18.27 -4.64
C ARG A 190 -3.76 -19.61 -4.52
N SER A 191 -2.45 -19.58 -4.28
CA SER A 191 -1.63 -20.77 -4.18
C SER A 191 -1.98 -21.58 -2.93
N THR A 192 -2.19 -22.88 -3.13
CA THR A 192 -2.42 -23.86 -2.06
C THR A 192 -1.11 -24.37 -1.45
N ASN A 193 0.05 -24.01 -2.01
CA ASN A 193 1.34 -24.39 -1.46
C ASN A 193 1.71 -23.56 -0.22
N ILE A 194 2.76 -24.01 0.48
CA ILE A 194 3.24 -23.36 1.70
C ILE A 194 3.62 -21.89 1.48
N THR A 195 4.22 -21.54 0.34
CA THR A 195 4.59 -20.15 0.02
C THR A 195 3.36 -19.24 -0.06
N GLY A 196 2.27 -19.72 -0.67
CA GLY A 196 1.01 -19.00 -0.73
C GLY A 196 0.36 -18.84 0.65
N GLN A 197 0.34 -19.90 1.45
CA GLN A 197 -0.17 -19.85 2.82
C GLN A 197 0.61 -18.85 3.67
N LEU A 198 1.95 -18.88 3.63
CA LEU A 198 2.81 -17.94 4.33
C LEU A 198 2.56 -16.50 3.87
N TYR A 199 2.44 -16.26 2.57
CA TYR A 199 2.16 -14.93 2.02
C TYR A 199 0.86 -14.34 2.57
N ARG A 200 -0.25 -15.11 2.50
CA ARG A 200 -1.55 -14.65 3.03
C ARG A 200 -1.51 -14.43 4.53
N THR A 201 -0.97 -15.39 5.27
CA THR A 201 -0.88 -15.34 6.73
C THR A 201 -0.09 -14.11 7.18
N ASN A 202 1.04 -13.81 6.53
CA ASN A 202 1.83 -12.62 6.83
C ASN A 202 1.05 -11.33 6.57
N LEU A 203 0.34 -11.18 5.45
CA LEU A 203 -0.46 -9.98 5.19
C LEU A 203 -1.57 -9.79 6.22
N CYS A 204 -2.28 -10.87 6.57
CA CYS A 204 -3.32 -10.84 7.60
C CYS A 204 -2.76 -10.44 8.97
N ILE A 205 -1.65 -11.03 9.39
CA ILE A 205 -0.98 -10.69 10.65
C ILE A 205 -0.52 -9.23 10.62
N LEU A 206 0.12 -8.77 9.54
CA LEU A 206 0.60 -7.39 9.43
C LEU A 206 -0.55 -6.37 9.54
N MET A 207 -1.74 -6.68 9.02
CA MET A 207 -2.93 -5.85 9.22
C MET A 207 -3.41 -5.87 10.67
N LEU A 208 -3.42 -7.03 11.32
CA LEU A 208 -3.78 -7.17 12.74
C LEU A 208 -2.75 -6.51 13.69
N GLU A 209 -1.50 -6.35 13.26
CA GLU A 209 -0.45 -5.71 14.04
C GLU A 209 -0.56 -4.18 14.11
N VAL A 210 -1.40 -3.57 13.27
CA VAL A 210 -1.52 -2.11 13.12
C VAL A 210 -1.81 -1.42 14.47
N TYR A 211 -2.63 -2.03 15.34
CA TYR A 211 -2.97 -1.48 16.67
C TYR A 211 -1.78 -1.41 17.63
N TYR A 212 -0.78 -2.29 17.45
CA TYR A 212 0.36 -2.37 18.35
C TYR A 212 1.51 -1.50 17.84
N ARG A 213 1.70 -1.43 16.52
CA ARG A 213 2.81 -0.73 15.89
C ARG A 213 2.55 0.78 15.73
N TYR A 214 1.28 1.17 15.59
CA TYR A 214 0.89 2.55 15.33
C TYR A 214 -0.05 3.12 16.40
N LYS A 215 -0.05 2.50 17.60
CA LYS A 215 -0.94 2.81 18.73
C LYS A 215 -1.12 4.30 19.01
N TYR A 216 -0.04 5.09 18.99
CA TYR A 216 -0.06 6.53 19.27
C TYR A 216 -0.78 7.39 18.21
N ARG A 217 -1.17 6.81 17.07
CA ARG A 217 -1.92 7.51 16.01
C ARG A 217 -3.36 7.02 15.86
N ILE A 218 -3.71 5.89 16.51
CA ILE A 218 -5.01 5.24 16.38
C ILE A 218 -5.91 5.55 17.60
N SER A 219 -5.32 5.99 18.72
CA SER A 219 -6.06 6.41 19.90
C SER A 219 -6.30 7.93 19.88
N ASP A 220 -7.48 8.33 19.41
CA ASP A 220 -8.20 9.56 19.78
C ASP A 220 -9.70 9.23 19.91
#